data_AF-A0A8H9N1X1-F1
#
_entry.id   AF-A0A8H9N1X1-F1
#
_cell.length_a   1.000
_cell.length_b   1.000
_cell.length_c   1.000
_cell.angle_alpha   90.00
_cell.angle_beta   90.00
_cell.angle_gamma   90.00
#
_symmetry.space_group_name_H-M   'P 1'
#
loop_
_entity.id
_entity.type
_entity.pdbx_description
1 polymer ?
#
loop_
_entity_poly.entity_id
_entity_poly.type
_entity_poly.pdbx_seq_one_letter_code
_entity_poly.pdbx_strand_id
1 'polypeptide(L)'
;MIKKVVPVMLLACSCSVNANVSINTAYGSLKINSSGDTLWKTQTYTLNDKVVGKSEYVEVDGQFLGMGNDGNYLILRGVTGGSACAYDLSVAVVNESGVTFSPILPACGGIENVIFNNGVTTVIAYERDAQTKVVYELSGRKVTENGKDMMVRHSFTTEE
;
A
#
# COMPACT_ATOMS: atom_id res chain seq x y z
N MET A 1 -18.96 -25.06 -50.58
CA MET A 1 -18.46 -24.80 -49.21
C MET A 1 -17.83 -23.43 -49.18
N ILE A 2 -18.47 -22.43 -48.57
CA ILE A 2 -17.90 -21.09 -48.38
C ILE A 2 -17.88 -20.84 -46.87
N LYS A 3 -16.68 -20.83 -46.27
CA LYS A 3 -16.50 -20.45 -44.87
C LYS A 3 -16.54 -18.93 -44.76
N LYS A 4 -17.61 -18.38 -44.19
CA LYS A 4 -17.65 -16.98 -43.76
C LYS A 4 -16.85 -16.85 -42.47
N VAL A 5 -15.78 -16.07 -42.50
CA VAL A 5 -15.04 -15.65 -41.31
C VAL A 5 -15.65 -14.33 -40.86
N VAL A 6 -16.27 -14.31 -39.68
CA VAL A 6 -16.75 -13.09 -39.02
C VAL A 6 -15.62 -12.62 -38.10
N PRO A 7 -15.07 -11.41 -38.27
CA PRO A 7 -14.12 -10.87 -37.32
C PRO A 7 -14.88 -10.45 -36.06
N VAL A 8 -14.63 -11.14 -34.95
CA VAL A 8 -15.09 -10.71 -33.63
C VAL A 8 -14.24 -9.52 -33.22
N MET A 9 -14.87 -8.34 -33.22
CA MET A 9 -14.28 -7.11 -32.73
C MET A 9 -14.14 -7.24 -31.21
N LEU A 10 -12.92 -7.51 -30.73
CA LEU A 10 -12.58 -7.50 -29.31
C LEU A 10 -12.73 -6.07 -28.79
N LEU A 11 -13.86 -5.81 -28.13
CA LEU A 11 -14.04 -4.62 -27.30
C LEU A 11 -13.10 -4.75 -26.10
N ALA A 12 -11.97 -4.04 -26.13
CA ALA A 12 -11.14 -3.87 -24.95
C ALA A 12 -11.88 -2.93 -23.98
N CYS A 13 -12.56 -3.53 -22.99
CA CYS A 13 -13.09 -2.78 -21.85
C CYS A 13 -11.90 -2.29 -21.01
N SER A 14 -11.41 -1.10 -21.29
CA SER A 14 -10.51 -0.38 -20.39
C SER A 14 -11.33 0.11 -19.20
N CYS A 15 -11.45 -0.73 -18.17
CA CYS A 15 -11.95 -0.30 -16.87
C CYS A 15 -10.88 0.58 -16.22
N SER A 16 -10.94 1.89 -16.43
CA SER A 16 -10.25 2.85 -15.56
C SER A 16 -10.99 2.86 -14.21
N VAL A 17 -10.60 1.96 -13.32
CA VAL A 17 -11.02 1.97 -11.92
C VAL A 17 -10.33 3.13 -11.21
N ASN A 18 -10.97 4.30 -11.17
CA ASN A 18 -10.76 5.22 -10.05
C ASN A 18 -11.49 4.61 -8.85
N ALA A 19 -10.90 3.57 -8.26
CA ALA A 19 -11.49 2.88 -7.13
C ALA A 19 -11.16 3.67 -5.86
N ASN A 20 -12.17 4.31 -5.26
CA ASN A 20 -12.08 4.67 -3.85
C ASN A 20 -11.88 3.38 -3.05
N VAL A 21 -10.75 3.27 -2.35
CA VAL A 21 -10.46 2.10 -1.51
C VAL A 21 -11.02 2.35 -0.12
N SER A 22 -11.73 1.38 0.45
CA SER A 22 -12.26 1.46 1.81
C SER A 22 -11.95 0.17 2.55
N ILE A 23 -11.18 0.29 3.62
CA ILE A 23 -10.72 -0.84 4.44
C ILE A 23 -11.37 -0.73 5.80
N ASN A 24 -12.24 -1.68 6.14
CA ASN A 24 -12.98 -1.67 7.41
C ASN A 24 -12.09 -2.13 8.56
N THR A 25 -12.16 -1.41 9.69
CA THR A 25 -11.49 -1.74 10.95
C THR A 25 -12.50 -1.70 12.10
N ALA A 26 -12.10 -2.13 13.29
CA ALA A 26 -12.92 -1.99 14.50
C ALA A 26 -13.11 -0.51 14.92
N TYR A 27 -12.30 0.41 14.39
CA TYR A 27 -12.29 1.83 14.76
C TYR A 27 -12.86 2.75 13.67
N GLY A 28 -13.44 2.15 12.63
CA GLY A 28 -13.97 2.85 11.46
C GLY A 28 -13.36 2.36 10.13
N SER A 29 -13.84 2.93 9.03
CA SER A 29 -13.30 2.62 7.70
C SER A 29 -12.17 3.59 7.35
N LEU A 30 -10.98 3.07 7.07
CA LEU A 30 -9.91 3.83 6.43
C LEU A 30 -10.23 3.93 4.94
N LYS A 31 -10.54 5.14 4.47
CA LYS A 31 -10.83 5.43 3.06
C LYS A 31 -9.61 6.06 2.40
N ILE A 32 -9.39 5.73 1.14
CA ILE A 32 -8.34 6.28 0.30
C ILE A 32 -9.02 6.89 -0.92
N ASN A 33 -8.92 8.21 -1.04
CA ASN A 33 -9.47 8.96 -2.16
C ASN A 33 -8.32 9.52 -3.00
N SER A 34 -8.32 9.18 -4.29
CA SER A 34 -7.37 9.74 -5.25
C SER A 34 -7.94 11.03 -5.84
N SER A 35 -7.12 12.07 -5.90
CA SER A 35 -7.41 13.32 -6.62
C SER A 35 -6.22 13.74 -7.48
N GLY A 36 -6.43 14.68 -8.41
CA GLY A 36 -5.41 15.15 -9.35
C GLY A 36 -5.43 14.45 -10.71
N ASP A 37 -4.55 14.89 -11.61
CA ASP A 37 -4.44 14.38 -12.98
C ASP A 37 -3.39 13.27 -13.09
N THR A 38 -3.47 12.45 -14.14
CA THR A 38 -2.77 11.17 -14.36
C THR A 38 -1.33 11.06 -13.84
N LEU A 39 -0.53 12.13 -13.91
CA LEU A 39 0.88 12.16 -13.49
C LEU A 39 1.12 12.76 -12.10
N TRP A 40 0.16 13.49 -11.54
CA TRP A 40 0.26 14.21 -10.27
C TRP A 40 -0.96 13.87 -9.42
N LYS A 41 -0.94 12.67 -8.85
CA LYS A 41 -2.03 12.17 -8.01
C LYS A 41 -1.69 12.33 -6.53
N THR A 42 -2.64 12.87 -5.81
CA THR A 42 -2.62 12.89 -4.34
C THR A 42 -3.57 11.83 -3.83
N GLN A 43 -3.07 10.97 -2.95
CA GLN A 43 -3.87 9.99 -2.24
C GLN A 43 -4.16 10.56 -0.86
N THR A 44 -5.43 10.78 -0.56
CA THR A 44 -5.87 11.31 0.75
C THR A 44 -6.45 10.18 1.58
N TYR A 45 -5.88 9.95 2.76
CA TYR A 45 -6.32 8.94 3.72
C TYR A 45 -7.29 9.58 4.72
N THR A 46 -8.48 8.99 4.89
CA THR A 46 -9.44 9.46 5.88
C THR A 46 -9.93 8.33 6.79
N LEU A 47 -10.07 8.62 8.08
CA LEU A 47 -10.69 7.73 9.07
C LEU A 47 -11.84 8.49 9.71
N ASN A 48 -13.06 7.94 9.65
CA ASN A 48 -14.27 8.60 10.14
C ASN A 48 -14.42 10.03 9.59
N ASP A 49 -14.13 10.17 8.28
CA ASP A 49 -14.15 11.41 7.50
C ASP A 49 -13.16 12.51 7.94
N LYS A 50 -12.27 12.22 8.90
CA LYS A 50 -11.12 13.07 9.23
C LYS A 50 -9.91 12.67 8.38
N VAL A 51 -9.20 13.64 7.82
CA VAL A 51 -7.92 13.39 7.13
C VAL A 51 -6.87 12.96 8.15
N VAL A 52 -6.17 11.88 7.84
CA VAL A 52 -5.12 11.30 8.69
C VAL A 52 -3.76 11.24 8.01
N GLY A 53 -3.70 11.58 6.73
CA GLY A 53 -2.46 11.71 5.97
C GLY A 53 -2.71 11.91 4.48
N LYS A 54 -1.64 12.21 3.75
CA LYS A 54 -1.64 12.27 2.28
C LYS A 54 -0.36 11.65 1.72
N SER A 55 -0.38 11.19 0.48
CA SER A 55 0.82 10.76 -0.21
C SER A 55 0.74 11.06 -1.72
N GLU A 56 1.89 10.99 -2.38
CA GLU A 56 2.01 11.20 -3.83
C GLU A 56 2.37 9.87 -4.51
N TYR A 57 1.33 9.10 -4.84
CA TYR A 57 1.45 7.84 -5.54
C TYR A 57 0.43 7.80 -6.68
N VAL A 58 0.75 7.07 -7.75
CA VAL A 58 -0.14 6.90 -8.92
C VAL A 58 -1.45 6.20 -8.51
N GLU A 59 -1.34 5.28 -7.57
CA GLU A 59 -2.44 4.54 -6.97
C GLU A 59 -1.99 4.07 -5.60
N VAL A 60 -2.93 4.01 -4.65
CA VAL A 60 -2.71 3.31 -3.38
C VAL A 60 -3.85 2.34 -3.16
N ASP A 61 -3.50 1.09 -2.90
CA ASP A 61 -4.40 0.09 -2.36
C ASP A 61 -4.01 -0.29 -0.93
N GLY A 62 -4.82 -1.13 -0.31
CA GLY A 62 -4.47 -1.68 0.98
C GLY A 62 -5.32 -2.86 1.39
N GLN A 63 -4.82 -3.57 2.41
CA GLN A 63 -5.41 -4.79 2.91
C GLN A 63 -5.39 -4.80 4.43
N PHE A 64 -6.49 -5.27 5.02
CA PHE A 64 -6.56 -5.60 6.44
C PHE A 64 -5.75 -6.87 6.74
N LEU A 65 -4.79 -6.79 7.65
CA LEU A 65 -3.94 -7.91 8.05
C LEU A 65 -4.49 -8.64 9.27
N GLY A 66 -4.94 -7.89 10.27
CA GLY A 66 -5.41 -8.48 11.53
C GLY A 66 -5.55 -7.46 12.66
N MET A 67 -5.88 -7.97 13.84
CA MET A 67 -5.91 -7.21 15.09
C MET A 67 -4.77 -7.66 15.99
N GLY A 68 -4.06 -6.71 16.58
CA GLY A 68 -3.08 -6.93 17.63
C GLY A 68 -3.38 -6.02 18.82
N ASN A 69 -2.48 -6.01 19.81
CA ASN A 69 -2.68 -5.23 21.05
C ASN A 69 -2.76 -3.72 20.81
N ASP A 70 -2.08 -3.21 19.78
CA ASP A 70 -2.03 -1.77 19.49
C ASP A 70 -3.16 -1.29 18.56
N GLY A 71 -3.99 -2.20 18.04
CA GLY A 71 -5.11 -1.90 17.16
C GLY A 71 -5.22 -2.82 15.93
N ASN A 72 -5.84 -2.30 14.87
CA ASN A 72 -5.95 -2.98 13.60
C ASN A 72 -4.78 -2.66 12.67
N TYR A 73 -4.16 -3.70 12.13
CA TYR A 73 -3.02 -3.60 11.25
C TYR A 73 -3.46 -3.72 9.80
N LEU A 74 -3.00 -2.79 8.99
CA LEU A 74 -3.24 -2.71 7.56
C LEU A 74 -1.90 -2.65 6.84
N ILE A 75 -1.82 -3.23 5.65
CA ILE A 75 -0.72 -2.93 4.71
C ILE A 75 -1.28 -2.01 3.64
N LEU A 76 -0.59 -0.91 3.38
CA LEU A 76 -0.87 0.01 2.28
C LEU A 76 0.24 -0.12 1.23
N ARG A 77 -0.13 -0.09 -0.04
CA ARG A 77 0.79 -0.20 -1.17
C ARG A 77 0.59 0.95 -2.13
N GLY A 78 1.60 1.81 -2.23
CA GLY A 78 1.67 2.90 -3.20
C GLY A 78 2.42 2.50 -4.47
N VAL A 79 1.81 2.75 -5.62
CA VAL A 79 2.45 2.60 -6.94
C VAL A 79 3.24 3.87 -7.25
N THR A 80 4.55 3.74 -7.44
CA THR A 80 5.45 4.90 -7.55
C THR A 80 5.47 5.57 -8.93
N GLY A 81 5.08 4.85 -9.99
CA GLY A 81 4.97 5.41 -11.34
C GLY A 81 6.29 5.76 -12.06
N GLY A 82 7.46 5.42 -11.52
CA GLY A 82 8.75 5.69 -12.20
C GLY A 82 9.99 5.84 -11.31
N SER A 83 9.87 5.77 -9.99
CA SER A 83 11.00 6.01 -9.05
C SER A 83 11.98 4.83 -8.91
N ALA A 84 12.04 3.95 -9.92
CA ALA A 84 12.89 2.76 -9.97
C ALA A 84 12.60 1.67 -8.91
N CYS A 85 11.50 1.82 -8.16
CA CYS A 85 10.89 0.79 -7.32
C CYS A 85 9.45 0.56 -7.75
N ALA A 86 8.99 -0.69 -7.86
CA ALA A 86 7.61 -0.99 -8.28
C ALA A 86 6.58 -0.45 -7.28
N TYR A 87 6.84 -0.64 -5.99
CA TYR A 87 5.94 -0.21 -4.92
C TYR A 87 6.71 0.32 -3.72
N ASP A 88 6.05 1.21 -3.00
CA ASP A 88 6.38 1.57 -1.62
C ASP A 88 5.26 1.07 -0.71
N LEU A 89 5.63 0.48 0.42
CA LEU A 89 4.69 -0.05 1.39
C LEU A 89 4.74 0.74 2.70
N SER A 90 3.62 0.72 3.42
CA SER A 90 3.56 1.13 4.82
C SER A 90 2.56 0.28 5.57
N VAL A 91 2.93 -0.12 6.79
CA VAL A 91 1.99 -0.73 7.71
C VAL A 91 1.31 0.40 8.47
N ALA A 92 -0.01 0.48 8.35
CA ALA A 92 -0.83 1.41 9.11
C ALA A 92 -1.45 0.69 10.30
N VAL A 93 -1.31 1.29 11.49
CA VAL A 93 -1.99 0.85 12.71
C VAL A 93 -3.14 1.80 13.00
N VAL A 94 -4.36 1.28 12.99
CA VAL A 94 -5.59 2.03 13.26
C VAL A 94 -6.10 1.66 14.64
N ASN A 95 -6.31 2.66 15.49
CA ASN A 95 -6.85 2.51 16.84
C ASN A 95 -7.68 3.73 17.25
N GLU A 96 -8.12 3.78 18.50
CA GLU A 96 -8.94 4.88 19.05
C GLU A 96 -8.26 6.25 18.95
N SER A 97 -6.92 6.29 18.96
CA SER A 97 -6.15 7.54 18.85
C SER A 97 -6.00 8.03 17.40
N GLY A 98 -6.34 7.21 16.42
CA GLY A 98 -6.25 7.54 15.00
C GLY A 98 -5.45 6.51 14.20
N VAL A 99 -4.63 6.99 13.26
CA VAL A 99 -3.82 6.16 12.37
C VAL A 99 -2.35 6.51 12.52
N THR A 100 -1.50 5.50 12.69
CA THR A 100 -0.05 5.65 12.63
C THR A 100 0.48 4.89 11.43
N PHE A 101 1.29 5.53 10.60
CA PHE A 101 1.93 4.91 9.43
C PHE A 101 3.38 4.55 9.77
N SER A 102 3.82 3.38 9.35
CA SER A 102 5.25 3.03 9.38
C SER A 102 6.04 3.90 8.39
N PRO A 103 7.37 3.98 8.54
CA PRO A 103 8.25 4.42 7.45
C PRO A 103 7.99 3.65 6.16
N ILE A 104 8.44 4.21 5.04
CA ILE A 104 8.38 3.55 3.73
C ILE A 104 9.22 2.27 3.73
N LEU A 105 8.61 1.17 3.27
CA LEU A 105 9.27 -0.10 2.99
C LEU A 105 9.29 -0.32 1.46
N PRO A 106 10.41 -0.04 0.78
CA PRO A 106 10.51 -0.21 -0.66
C PRO A 106 10.40 -1.68 -1.07
N ALA A 107 9.61 -1.94 -2.11
CA ALA A 107 9.45 -3.24 -2.73
C ALA A 107 9.76 -3.10 -4.23
N CYS A 108 11.04 -2.83 -4.53
CA CYS A 108 11.45 -2.34 -5.83
C CYS A 108 11.25 -3.35 -6.97
N GLY A 109 11.45 -4.64 -6.69
CA GLY A 109 11.17 -5.75 -7.60
C GLY A 109 9.81 -6.42 -7.35
N GLY A 110 8.98 -5.86 -6.47
CA GLY A 110 7.69 -6.42 -6.09
C GLY A 110 7.68 -7.04 -4.69
N ILE A 111 6.53 -7.61 -4.34
CA ILE A 111 6.22 -8.13 -3.01
C ILE A 111 6.05 -9.64 -3.13
N GLU A 112 6.76 -10.41 -2.31
CA GLU A 112 6.61 -11.85 -2.24
C GLU A 112 5.48 -12.24 -1.29
N ASN A 113 5.51 -11.71 -0.06
CA ASN A 113 4.55 -12.08 0.97
C ASN A 113 4.43 -11.00 2.06
N VAL A 114 3.28 -10.98 2.74
CA VAL A 114 3.03 -10.19 3.94
C VAL A 114 2.44 -11.12 4.99
N ILE A 115 3.14 -11.26 6.12
CA ILE A 115 2.76 -12.14 7.22
C ILE A 115 2.44 -11.25 8.42
N PHE A 116 1.32 -11.50 9.07
CA PHE A 116 0.96 -10.84 10.32
C PHE A 116 0.85 -11.87 11.43
N ASN A 117 1.51 -11.60 12.55
CA ASN A 117 1.46 -12.42 13.74
C ASN A 117 1.35 -11.54 14.99
N ASN A 118 0.12 -11.33 15.46
CA ASN A 118 -0.20 -10.70 16.74
C ASN A 118 0.54 -9.37 17.01
N GLY A 119 0.50 -8.44 16.06
CA GLY A 119 1.12 -7.12 16.18
C GLY A 119 2.51 -7.01 15.56
N VAL A 120 3.08 -8.12 15.11
CA VAL A 120 4.29 -8.14 14.29
C VAL A 120 3.91 -8.38 12.83
N THR A 121 4.35 -7.49 11.94
CA THR A 121 4.19 -7.65 10.49
C THR A 121 5.54 -7.91 9.85
N THR A 122 5.65 -9.01 9.10
CA THR A 122 6.82 -9.34 8.28
C THR A 122 6.45 -9.15 6.81
N VAL A 123 7.15 -8.26 6.12
CA VAL A 123 7.03 -8.06 4.68
C VAL A 123 8.26 -8.66 4.02
N ILE A 124 8.05 -9.57 3.07
CA ILE A 124 9.09 -10.12 2.23
C ILE A 124 8.91 -9.52 0.85
N ALA A 125 9.91 -8.76 0.40
CA ALA A 125 9.89 -8.04 -0.87
C ALA A 125 11.19 -8.28 -1.64
N TYR A 126 11.24 -7.75 -2.86
CA TYR A 126 12.41 -7.83 -3.72
C TYR A 126 13.03 -6.46 -3.96
N GLU A 127 14.36 -6.44 -4.07
CA GLU A 127 15.13 -5.34 -4.61
C GLU A 127 14.88 -5.17 -6.12
N ARG A 128 15.44 -4.13 -6.73
CA ARG A 128 15.23 -3.78 -8.14
C ARG A 128 15.56 -4.91 -9.13
N ASP A 129 16.48 -5.80 -8.79
CA ASP A 129 16.86 -6.95 -9.62
C ASP A 129 15.79 -8.07 -9.68
N ALA A 130 14.70 -7.93 -8.90
CA ALA A 130 13.63 -8.91 -8.74
C ALA A 130 14.10 -10.31 -8.28
N GLN A 131 15.29 -10.38 -7.67
CA GLN A 131 15.91 -11.63 -7.21
C GLN A 131 16.37 -11.54 -5.76
N THR A 132 17.02 -10.42 -5.40
CA THR A 132 17.51 -10.18 -4.06
C THR A 132 16.34 -9.87 -3.14
N LYS A 133 16.18 -10.69 -2.09
CA LYS A 133 15.12 -10.52 -1.10
C LYS A 133 15.51 -9.48 -0.06
N VAL A 134 14.53 -8.69 0.34
CA VAL A 134 14.58 -7.82 1.51
C VAL A 134 13.45 -8.20 2.45
N VAL A 135 13.78 -8.36 3.74
CA VAL A 135 12.82 -8.71 4.78
C VAL A 135 12.67 -7.53 5.72
N TYR A 136 11.46 -6.99 5.78
CA TYR A 136 11.08 -5.98 6.76
C TYR A 136 10.32 -6.62 7.90
N GLU A 137 10.73 -6.37 9.13
CA GLU A 137 9.97 -6.77 10.31
C GLU A 137 9.56 -5.52 11.10
N LEU A 138 8.27 -5.43 11.39
CA LEU A 138 7.65 -4.29 12.05
C LEU A 138 7.00 -4.76 13.35
N SER A 139 7.39 -4.15 14.46
CA SER A 139 6.80 -4.35 15.77
C SER A 139 6.52 -2.98 16.40
N GLY A 140 5.26 -2.56 16.38
CA GLY A 140 4.88 -1.20 16.72
C GLY A 140 5.56 -0.17 15.81
N ARG A 141 6.33 0.76 16.40
CA ARG A 141 7.08 1.78 15.64
C ARG A 141 8.47 1.32 15.19
N LYS A 142 8.94 0.16 15.67
CA LYS A 142 10.26 -0.36 15.34
C LYS A 142 10.18 -1.11 14.01
N VAL A 143 11.09 -0.77 13.10
CA VAL A 143 11.25 -1.45 11.81
C VAL A 143 12.69 -1.94 11.69
N THR A 144 12.86 -3.17 11.24
CA THR A 144 14.16 -3.71 10.82
C THR A 144 14.15 -4.06 9.35
N GLU A 145 15.27 -3.86 8.67
CA GLU A 145 15.53 -4.31 7.30
C GLU A 145 16.63 -5.37 7.38
N ASN A 146 16.33 -6.60 6.96
CA ASN A 146 17.23 -7.75 7.03
C ASN A 146 17.84 -7.95 8.44
N GLY A 147 17.00 -7.77 9.47
CA GLY A 147 17.37 -7.93 10.88
C GLY A 147 18.19 -6.77 11.48
N LYS A 148 18.43 -5.70 10.73
CA LYS A 148 19.09 -4.49 11.23
C LYS A 148 18.08 -3.39 11.43
N ASP A 149 18.21 -2.63 12.52
CA ASP A 149 17.38 -1.46 12.77
C ASP A 149 17.44 -0.53 11.56
N MET A 150 16.28 -0.23 11.00
CA MET A 150 16.17 0.61 9.82
C MET A 150 16.36 2.05 10.26
N MET A 151 17.33 2.75 9.67
CA MET A 151 17.36 4.21 9.79
C MET A 151 16.07 4.74 9.16
N VAL A 152 15.30 5.52 9.92
CA VAL A 152 13.98 6.03 9.50
C VAL A 152 14.12 6.67 8.12
N ARG A 153 13.54 6.02 7.11
CA ARG A 153 13.38 6.60 5.76
C ARG A 153 12.27 7.65 5.81
N HIS A 154 12.08 8.37 4.70
CA HIS A 154 10.97 9.30 4.52
C HIS A 154 9.64 8.66 4.98
N SER A 155 8.78 9.48 5.57
CA SER A 155 7.42 9.08 5.95
C SER A 155 6.62 8.67 4.70
N PHE A 156 5.81 7.63 4.82
CA PHE A 156 4.92 7.19 3.74
C PHE A 156 3.86 8.25 3.42
N THR A 157 3.43 8.97 4.45
CA THR A 157 2.57 10.14 4.30
C THR A 157 3.38 11.41 4.42
N THR A 158 3.02 12.43 3.64
CA THR A 158 3.43 13.80 3.93
C THR A 158 2.67 14.30 5.16
N GLU A 159 3.33 15.09 6.02
CA GLU A 159 2.68 15.76 7.15
C GLU A 159 1.70 16.83 6.64
N GLU A 160 0.63 17.11 7.40
CA GLU A 160 -0.31 18.21 7.11
C GLU A 160 0.24 19.58 7.49
#